data_AF-A0A661SDZ2-F1
#
_entry.id   AF-A0A661SDZ2-F1
#
_cell.length_a   1.000
_cell.length_b   1.000
_cell.length_c   1.000
_cell.angle_alpha   90.00
_cell.angle_beta   90.00
_cell.angle_gamma   90.00
#
_symmetry.space_group_name_H-M   'P 1'
#
loop_
_entity.id
_entity.type
_entity.pdbx_description
1 polymer ?
#
loop_
_entity_poly.entity_id
_entity_poly.type
_entity_poly.pdbx_seq_one_letter_code
_entity_poly.pdbx_strand_id
1 'polypeptide(L)'
;MYGNIVYFIIVVLIYTTYYPPEEPYFGPFETLIIFSAFLAIFVITTKSAFRNISKKIEGRYSPAIHGQFDRLFNRQAIMAIVIFSLNLYALNLKLFLMDIPFVSASPTIMGLLFVALFMGYLAIIWWEAHPCYRRLFQARVSRRSYLFSNILFNFPVILPWIFISALAEIINLIPLKVSSDLLAKPEGQILFFSCFLAALIVVAPSLIKFFWRCRPLPQGAQRKRIEDICKKASLAYRGILNWPLFEGKLLTAGIMGLVKRFRYILVTESLLQILDPDEVDAVMAHEIGHIKRRHLVFYLVFFLGFIVLSYSTFDLILYAILYGNLALPVLHYHGGEPSAVVSILFAAAMALTFVIYFRFIFGYFMRNCERQADLYAFKLLGTGSGLVSSLRKIATYSGQSHDRPCWHHFSIRERIDFLTKCETDRDLIARHDRKLQRSMMVFVAGLVCAGYLGYSINFGQMGKSLNRYFVEKVVTEKLKQSPANAELYTILASVCYQNKEYAKAIAAYEKAIALAPDDAEAFNNLAWLYATCEEIEYRNPPKALFYAKQAVALKPVPHILDTLAESYYRNGLYQKAIITIREALAKNPEDRDYYESQLRKFQKAKAG
;
A
#
# COMPACT_ATOMS: atom_id res chain seq x y z
N MET A 1 19.23 2.26 1.98
CA MET A 1 18.28 1.38 1.27
C MET A 1 16.91 1.36 1.94
N TYR A 2 16.77 0.79 3.14
CA TYR A 2 15.47 0.63 3.81
C TYR A 2 14.68 1.93 4.00
N GLY A 3 15.34 3.05 4.32
CA GLY A 3 14.67 4.36 4.40
C GLY A 3 13.99 4.76 3.09
N ASN A 4 14.68 4.59 1.95
CA ASN A 4 14.11 4.91 0.64
C ASN A 4 12.93 4.00 0.29
N ILE A 5 12.98 2.71 0.66
CA ILE A 5 11.84 1.79 0.50
C ILE A 5 10.61 2.35 1.21
N VAL A 6 10.78 2.78 2.47
CA VAL A 6 9.70 3.40 3.25
C VAL A 6 9.21 4.69 2.57
N TYR A 7 10.10 5.54 2.08
CA TYR A 7 9.70 6.79 1.42
C TYR A 7 8.86 6.55 0.15
N PHE A 8 9.28 5.62 -0.71
CA PHE A 8 8.51 5.27 -1.92
C PHE A 8 7.15 4.65 -1.59
N ILE A 9 7.08 3.78 -0.57
CA ILE A 9 5.79 3.21 -0.16
C ILE A 9 4.84 4.29 0.36
N ILE A 10 5.33 5.24 1.17
CA ILE A 10 4.51 6.36 1.66
C ILE A 10 4.03 7.23 0.50
N VAL A 11 4.89 7.53 -0.48
CA VAL A 11 4.54 8.33 -1.66
C VAL A 11 3.51 7.64 -2.54
N VAL A 12 3.69 6.34 -2.80
CA VAL A 12 2.70 5.54 -3.53
C VAL A 12 1.38 5.50 -2.77
N LEU A 13 1.42 5.29 -1.44
CA LEU A 13 0.23 5.32 -0.59
C LEU A 13 -0.51 6.66 -0.73
N ILE A 14 0.18 7.78 -0.51
CA ILE A 14 -0.37 9.14 -0.62
C ILE A 14 -1.01 9.37 -2.00
N TYR A 15 -0.34 8.95 -3.07
CA TYR A 15 -0.88 9.05 -4.42
C TYR A 15 -2.13 8.19 -4.62
N THR A 16 -2.10 6.93 -4.18
CA THR A 16 -3.21 5.97 -4.35
C THR A 16 -4.44 6.32 -3.53
N THR A 17 -4.28 6.96 -2.37
CA THR A 17 -5.39 7.37 -1.50
C THR A 17 -5.90 8.79 -1.78
N TYR A 18 -5.25 9.52 -2.69
CA TYR A 18 -5.64 10.88 -3.00
C TYR A 18 -6.85 10.92 -3.95
N TYR A 19 -7.95 11.47 -3.44
CA TYR A 19 -9.12 11.83 -4.23
C TYR A 19 -9.08 13.34 -4.54
N PRO A 20 -8.96 13.75 -5.82
CA PRO A 20 -8.96 15.16 -6.17
C PRO A 20 -10.35 15.79 -5.98
N PRO A 21 -10.42 17.11 -5.71
CA PRO A 21 -11.67 17.85 -5.69
C PRO A 21 -12.30 17.91 -7.10
N GLU A 22 -13.55 18.36 -7.20
CA GLU A 22 -14.25 18.52 -8.49
C GLU A 22 -13.61 19.60 -9.36
N GLU A 23 -13.20 20.72 -8.76
CA GLU A 23 -12.50 21.81 -9.42
C GLU A 23 -11.16 22.12 -8.75
N PRO A 24 -10.13 22.53 -9.52
CA PRO A 24 -8.84 22.91 -8.95
C PRO A 24 -8.95 24.22 -8.16
N TYR A 25 -8.22 24.33 -7.05
CA TYR A 25 -8.23 25.55 -6.22
C TYR A 25 -7.57 26.77 -6.89
N PHE A 26 -6.72 26.56 -7.89
CA PHE A 26 -5.94 27.61 -8.56
C PHE A 26 -5.99 27.41 -10.08
N GLY A 27 -5.81 28.49 -10.85
CA GLY A 27 -5.66 28.37 -12.31
C GLY A 27 -4.37 27.63 -12.71
N PRO A 28 -4.24 27.13 -13.95
CA PRO A 28 -3.03 26.43 -14.42
C PRO A 28 -1.74 27.25 -14.26
N PHE A 29 -1.80 28.55 -14.57
CA PHE A 29 -0.66 29.46 -14.49
C PHE A 29 -0.23 29.74 -13.04
N GLU A 30 -1.21 29.98 -12.15
CA GLU A 30 -0.97 30.17 -10.72
C GLU A 30 -0.39 28.90 -10.09
N THR A 31 -0.95 27.74 -10.42
CA THR A 31 -0.45 26.43 -10.00
C THR A 31 1.01 26.25 -10.41
N LEU A 32 1.36 26.59 -11.66
CA LEU A 32 2.74 26.50 -12.15
C LEU A 32 3.69 27.43 -11.39
N ILE A 33 3.26 28.65 -11.07
CA ILE A 33 4.05 29.61 -10.27
C ILE A 33 4.27 29.06 -8.86
N ILE A 34 3.22 28.61 -8.18
CA ILE A 34 3.30 28.11 -6.80
C ILE A 34 4.15 26.83 -6.74
N PHE A 35 3.95 25.92 -7.70
CA PHE A 35 4.78 24.72 -7.85
C PHE A 35 6.27 25.08 -8.02
N SER A 36 6.56 26.04 -8.90
CA SER A 36 7.92 26.51 -9.14
C SER A 36 8.53 27.17 -7.89
N ALA A 37 7.73 27.91 -7.12
CA ALA A 37 8.14 28.50 -5.85
C ALA A 37 8.46 27.42 -4.80
N PHE A 38 7.60 26.42 -4.62
CA PHE A 38 7.87 25.28 -3.73
C PHE A 38 9.14 24.53 -4.12
N LEU A 39 9.34 24.28 -5.42
CA LEU A 39 10.54 23.66 -5.93
C LEU A 39 11.80 24.51 -5.65
N ALA A 40 11.74 25.82 -5.90
CA ALA A 40 12.85 26.73 -5.65
C ALA A 40 13.22 26.80 -4.16
N ILE A 41 12.22 26.93 -3.28
CA ILE A 41 12.40 26.92 -1.82
C ILE A 41 13.05 25.61 -1.38
N PHE A 42 12.57 24.46 -1.89
CA PHE A 42 13.15 23.16 -1.56
C PHE A 42 14.61 23.04 -1.98
N VAL A 43 14.95 23.47 -3.20
CA VAL A 43 16.33 23.46 -3.71
C VAL A 43 17.22 24.34 -2.85
N ILE A 44 16.80 25.58 -2.55
CA ILE A 44 17.58 26.55 -1.77
C ILE A 44 17.83 26.04 -0.35
N THR A 45 16.78 25.54 0.32
CA THR A 45 16.88 25.04 1.69
C THR A 45 17.73 23.77 1.77
N THR A 46 17.55 22.84 0.83
CA THR A 46 18.36 21.60 0.74
C THR A 46 19.84 21.93 0.50
N LYS A 47 20.14 22.78 -0.48
CA LYS A 47 21.50 23.24 -0.80
C LYS A 47 22.16 23.93 0.40
N SER A 48 21.45 24.84 1.06
CA SER A 48 21.96 25.56 2.22
C SER A 48 22.28 24.61 3.38
N ALA A 49 21.41 23.63 3.64
CA ALA A 49 21.61 22.67 4.71
C ALA A 49 22.82 21.76 4.48
N PHE A 50 22.99 21.21 3.27
CA PHE A 50 24.17 20.39 2.95
C PHE A 50 25.45 21.22 2.88
N ARG A 51 25.41 22.45 2.38
CA ARG A 51 26.58 23.35 2.40
C ARG A 51 27.06 23.62 3.82
N ASN A 52 26.17 23.78 4.78
CA ASN A 52 26.52 23.98 6.19
C ASN A 52 27.22 22.76 6.79
N ILE A 53 26.77 21.54 6.49
CA ILE A 53 27.46 20.32 6.92
C ILE A 53 28.80 20.17 6.19
N SER A 54 28.84 20.47 4.89
CA SER A 54 30.07 20.41 4.09
C SER A 54 31.19 21.28 4.69
N LYS A 55 30.88 22.51 5.13
CA LYS A 55 31.85 23.40 5.78
C LYS A 55 32.36 22.83 7.11
N LYS A 56 31.50 22.18 7.90
CA LYS A 56 31.92 21.54 9.17
C LYS A 56 32.89 20.40 8.96
N ILE A 57 32.73 19.63 7.87
CA ILE A 57 33.64 18.54 7.51
C ILE A 57 35.05 19.06 7.21
N GLU A 58 35.19 20.27 6.66
CA GLU A 58 36.48 20.88 6.34
C GLU A 58 37.27 21.28 7.60
N GLY A 59 36.61 21.52 8.73
CA GLY A 59 37.24 22.00 9.97
C GLY A 59 37.85 20.91 10.85
N ARG A 60 37.14 19.78 11.09
CA ARG A 60 37.62 18.59 11.82
C ARG A 60 36.75 17.37 11.47
N TYR A 61 37.35 16.23 11.13
CA TYR A 61 36.62 14.96 10.97
C TYR A 61 36.22 14.41 12.35
N SER A 62 34.94 14.08 12.54
CA SER A 62 34.44 13.40 13.73
C SER A 62 33.32 12.42 13.36
N PRO A 63 33.24 11.24 14.00
CA PRO A 63 32.11 10.31 13.84
C PRO A 63 30.73 10.97 14.08
N ALA A 64 30.67 12.02 14.89
CA ALA A 64 29.43 12.79 15.12
C ALA A 64 28.89 13.46 13.86
N ILE A 65 29.75 13.79 12.88
CA ILE A 65 29.37 14.45 11.64
C ILE A 65 28.69 13.47 10.67
N HIS A 66 29.09 12.19 10.66
CA HIS A 66 28.40 11.15 9.89
C HIS A 66 26.92 11.03 10.33
N GLY A 67 26.70 10.96 11.64
CA GLY A 67 25.34 10.92 12.18
C GLY A 67 24.51 12.18 11.87
N GLN A 68 25.15 13.35 11.82
CA GLN A 68 24.48 14.60 11.39
C GLN A 68 24.10 14.56 9.91
N PHE A 69 24.98 14.06 9.04
CA PHE A 69 24.71 13.88 7.61
C PHE A 69 23.51 12.94 7.40
N ASP A 70 23.48 11.77 8.03
CA ASP A 70 22.36 10.83 7.92
C ASP A 70 21.03 11.45 8.38
N ARG A 71 21.04 12.15 9.52
CA ARG A 71 19.85 12.82 10.04
C ARG A 71 19.37 13.92 9.12
N LEU A 72 20.29 14.71 8.55
CA LEU A 72 19.93 15.74 7.58
C LEU A 72 19.34 15.12 6.32
N PHE A 73 19.98 14.07 5.79
CA PHE A 73 19.47 13.36 4.62
C PHE A 73 18.04 12.87 4.84
N ASN A 74 17.79 12.18 5.97
CA ASN A 74 16.45 11.71 6.31
C ASN A 74 15.44 12.86 6.48
N ARG A 75 15.85 13.98 7.10
CA ARG A 75 14.99 15.16 7.24
C ARG A 75 14.62 15.75 5.88
N GLN A 76 15.57 15.84 4.94
CA GLN A 76 15.29 16.33 3.59
C GLN A 76 14.40 15.37 2.81
N ALA A 77 14.58 14.06 2.97
CA ALA A 77 13.69 13.07 2.35
C ALA A 77 12.25 13.16 2.89
N ILE A 78 12.08 13.38 4.20
CA ILE A 78 10.75 13.64 4.79
C ILE A 78 10.17 14.96 4.24
N MET A 79 10.98 16.01 4.12
CA MET A 79 10.54 17.27 3.51
C MET A 79 10.12 17.07 2.04
N ALA A 80 10.80 16.23 1.27
CA ALA A 80 10.38 15.88 -0.08
C ALA A 80 9.01 15.20 -0.12
N ILE A 81 8.68 14.34 0.86
CA ILE A 81 7.33 13.74 0.99
C ILE A 81 6.29 14.82 1.32
N VAL A 82 6.62 15.76 2.21
CA VAL A 82 5.72 16.88 2.56
C VAL A 82 5.44 17.73 1.33
N ILE A 83 6.46 18.13 0.58
CA ILE A 83 6.30 18.94 -0.63
C ILE A 83 5.56 18.18 -1.72
N PHE A 84 5.87 16.89 -1.91
CA PHE A 84 5.10 16.02 -2.79
C PHE A 84 3.61 16.03 -2.40
N SER A 85 3.30 15.90 -1.10
CA SER A 85 1.92 15.94 -0.59
C SER A 85 1.26 17.29 -0.86
N LEU A 86 1.97 18.41 -0.67
CA LEU A 86 1.46 19.74 -1.00
C LEU A 86 1.13 19.88 -2.49
N ASN A 87 1.96 19.34 -3.39
CA ASN A 87 1.66 19.37 -4.82
C ASN A 87 0.40 18.57 -5.18
N LEU A 88 0.13 17.47 -4.48
CA LEU A 88 -1.10 16.70 -4.70
C LEU A 88 -2.31 17.40 -4.09
N TYR A 89 -2.28 17.64 -2.78
CA TYR A 89 -3.47 18.08 -2.04
C TYR A 89 -3.75 19.57 -2.17
N ALA A 90 -2.72 20.43 -2.19
CA ALA A 90 -2.90 21.88 -2.25
C ALA A 90 -2.93 22.43 -3.68
N LEU A 91 -2.14 21.85 -4.59
CA LEU A 91 -2.08 22.29 -6.00
C LEU A 91 -2.91 21.44 -6.96
N ASN A 92 -3.55 20.37 -6.46
CA ASN A 92 -4.37 19.44 -7.27
C ASN A 92 -3.72 19.00 -8.58
N LEU A 93 -2.41 18.77 -8.57
CA LEU A 93 -1.63 18.52 -9.79
C LEU A 93 -2.18 17.34 -10.62
N LYS A 94 -2.88 16.40 -9.99
CA LYS A 94 -3.54 15.27 -10.65
C LYS A 94 -4.64 15.72 -11.63
N LEU A 95 -5.41 16.75 -11.30
CA LEU A 95 -6.50 17.26 -12.15
C LEU A 95 -5.96 17.78 -13.48
N PHE A 96 -4.92 18.63 -13.46
CA PHE A 96 -4.31 19.15 -14.68
C PHE A 96 -3.69 18.06 -15.58
N LEU A 97 -3.29 16.93 -15.00
CA LEU A 97 -2.80 15.78 -15.77
C LEU A 97 -3.95 14.92 -16.34
N MET A 98 -5.15 14.97 -15.76
CA MET A 98 -6.33 14.28 -16.28
C MET A 98 -6.83 14.89 -17.60
N ASP A 99 -6.55 16.17 -17.84
CA ASP A 99 -6.89 16.85 -19.09
C ASP A 99 -6.06 16.34 -20.30
N ILE A 100 -4.98 15.60 -20.05
CA ILE A 100 -4.11 15.06 -21.09
C ILE A 100 -4.61 13.66 -21.49
N PRO A 101 -5.14 13.45 -22.72
CA PRO A 101 -5.88 12.23 -23.06
C PRO A 101 -5.10 10.92 -22.86
N PHE A 102 -3.81 10.88 -23.19
CA PHE A 102 -3.01 9.66 -23.02
C PHE A 102 -2.64 9.38 -21.56
N VAL A 103 -2.66 10.40 -20.69
CA VAL A 103 -2.36 10.27 -19.26
C VAL A 103 -3.61 9.83 -18.50
N SER A 104 -4.78 10.39 -18.81
CA SER A 104 -6.05 9.96 -18.22
C SER A 104 -6.48 8.56 -18.67
N ALA A 105 -6.13 8.17 -19.90
CA ALA A 105 -6.38 6.82 -20.40
C ALA A 105 -5.60 5.73 -19.65
N SER A 106 -4.47 6.07 -18.99
CA SER A 106 -3.61 5.09 -18.33
C SER A 106 -3.29 5.47 -16.88
N PRO A 107 -3.95 4.81 -15.90
CA PRO A 107 -3.63 4.97 -14.49
C PRO A 107 -2.15 4.68 -14.18
N THR A 108 -1.54 3.73 -14.92
CA THR A 108 -0.12 3.40 -14.77
C THR A 108 0.78 4.57 -15.18
N ILE A 109 0.53 5.20 -16.33
CA ILE A 109 1.29 6.38 -16.77
C ILE A 109 1.12 7.52 -15.77
N MET A 110 -0.11 7.79 -15.32
CA MET A 110 -0.37 8.83 -14.32
C MET A 110 0.44 8.61 -13.04
N GLY A 111 0.40 7.41 -12.46
CA GLY A 111 1.17 7.14 -11.24
C GLY A 111 2.68 7.14 -11.47
N LEU A 112 3.17 6.73 -12.64
CA LEU A 112 4.58 6.85 -13.02
C LEU A 112 5.06 8.30 -13.04
N LEU A 113 4.24 9.26 -13.50
CA LEU A 113 4.57 10.68 -13.47
C LEU A 113 4.74 11.19 -12.03
N PHE A 114 3.87 10.77 -11.10
CA PHE A 114 3.99 11.15 -9.70
C PHE A 114 5.18 10.48 -8.99
N VAL A 115 5.46 9.22 -9.29
CA VAL A 115 6.66 8.56 -8.78
C VAL A 115 7.93 9.23 -9.35
N ALA A 116 7.91 9.64 -10.62
CA ALA A 116 8.99 10.39 -11.25
C ALA A 116 9.17 11.78 -10.62
N LEU A 117 8.08 12.48 -10.28
CA LEU A 117 8.12 13.74 -9.54
C LEU A 117 8.83 13.57 -8.19
N PHE A 118 8.48 12.53 -7.43
CA PHE A 118 9.15 12.25 -6.16
C PHE A 118 10.63 11.84 -6.34
N MET A 119 10.92 11.02 -7.35
CA MET A 119 12.31 10.69 -7.73
C MET A 119 13.11 11.95 -8.07
N GLY A 120 12.47 12.96 -8.69
CA GLY A 120 13.05 14.29 -8.94
C GLY A 120 13.44 15.02 -7.66
N TYR A 121 12.60 15.01 -6.64
CA TYR A 121 12.96 15.57 -5.32
C TYR A 121 14.14 14.83 -4.68
N LEU A 122 14.16 13.50 -4.72
CA LEU A 122 15.31 12.73 -4.23
C LEU A 122 16.59 13.01 -5.04
N ALA A 123 16.46 13.22 -6.36
CA ALA A 123 17.58 13.58 -7.23
C ALA A 123 18.21 14.92 -6.81
N ILE A 124 17.42 15.92 -6.42
CA ILE A 124 17.90 17.19 -5.87
C ILE A 124 18.68 16.95 -4.57
N ILE A 125 18.14 16.14 -3.66
CA ILE A 125 18.82 15.79 -2.40
C ILE A 125 20.15 15.09 -2.70
N TRP A 126 20.18 14.09 -3.58
CA TRP A 126 21.42 13.39 -3.94
C TRP A 126 22.44 14.32 -4.59
N TRP A 127 21.98 15.22 -5.45
CA TRP A 127 22.84 16.21 -6.10
C TRP A 127 23.54 17.11 -5.08
N GLU A 128 22.78 17.64 -4.12
CA GLU A 128 23.30 18.54 -3.07
C GLU A 128 24.04 17.81 -1.95
N ALA A 129 23.76 16.52 -1.71
CA ALA A 129 24.47 15.69 -0.74
C ALA A 129 25.86 15.24 -1.23
N HIS A 130 26.09 15.21 -2.54
CA HIS A 130 27.33 14.72 -3.15
C HIS A 130 28.61 15.35 -2.59
N PRO A 131 28.73 16.68 -2.40
CA PRO A 131 29.95 17.28 -1.86
C PRO A 131 30.26 16.83 -0.43
N CYS A 132 29.23 16.60 0.40
CA CYS A 132 29.40 16.02 1.73
C CYS A 132 29.84 14.56 1.62
N TYR A 133 29.15 13.77 0.80
CA TYR A 133 29.46 12.36 0.57
C TYR A 133 30.91 12.16 0.11
N ARG A 134 31.35 12.94 -0.88
CA ARG A 134 32.71 12.90 -1.42
C ARG A 134 33.76 13.12 -0.33
N ARG A 135 33.54 14.08 0.56
CA ARG A 135 34.47 14.42 1.64
C ARG A 135 34.43 13.39 2.78
N LEU A 136 33.24 12.97 3.21
CA LEU A 136 33.07 12.02 4.33
C LEU A 136 33.68 10.66 4.03
N PHE A 137 33.43 10.14 2.82
CA PHE A 137 33.84 8.79 2.42
C PHE A 137 35.06 8.78 1.50
N GLN A 138 35.73 9.93 1.33
CA GLN A 138 36.88 10.10 0.42
C GLN A 138 36.63 9.48 -0.96
N ALA A 139 35.40 9.65 -1.46
CA ALA A 139 34.97 9.08 -2.73
C ALA A 139 35.53 9.91 -3.90
N ARG A 140 35.86 9.26 -5.02
CA ARG A 140 36.28 9.96 -6.26
C ARG A 140 35.14 10.08 -7.28
N VAL A 141 33.95 9.62 -6.92
CA VAL A 141 32.75 9.58 -7.76
C VAL A 141 32.35 10.99 -8.22
N SER A 142 32.08 11.14 -9.51
CA SER A 142 31.52 12.39 -10.06
C SER A 142 30.07 12.60 -9.59
N ARG A 143 29.62 13.86 -9.55
CA ARG A 143 28.24 14.15 -9.10
C ARG A 143 27.17 13.45 -9.95
N ARG A 144 27.37 13.40 -11.27
CA ARG A 144 26.48 12.68 -12.19
C ARG A 144 26.47 11.17 -11.91
N SER A 145 27.64 10.55 -11.75
CA SER A 145 27.74 9.11 -11.45
C SER A 145 27.06 8.77 -10.11
N TYR A 146 27.24 9.61 -9.09
CA TYR A 146 26.58 9.45 -7.80
C TYR A 146 25.05 9.53 -7.90
N LEU A 147 24.53 10.50 -8.66
CA LEU A 147 23.10 10.65 -8.91
C LEU A 147 22.52 9.42 -9.63
N PHE A 148 23.11 9.03 -10.76
CA PHE A 148 22.65 7.87 -11.53
C PHE A 148 22.73 6.57 -10.74
N SER A 149 23.77 6.40 -9.93
CA SER A 149 23.91 5.24 -9.04
C SER A 149 22.77 5.18 -8.03
N ASN A 150 22.38 6.31 -7.43
CA ASN A 150 21.24 6.36 -6.52
C ASN A 150 19.91 6.07 -7.24
N ILE A 151 19.68 6.63 -8.42
CA ILE A 151 18.45 6.38 -9.19
C ILE A 151 18.32 4.88 -9.49
N LEU A 152 19.36 4.28 -10.09
CA LEU A 152 19.36 2.85 -10.45
C LEU A 152 19.29 1.94 -9.22
N PHE A 153 19.88 2.36 -8.10
CA PHE A 153 19.81 1.62 -6.86
C PHE A 153 18.38 1.53 -6.32
N ASN A 154 17.61 2.62 -6.43
CA ASN A 154 16.25 2.71 -5.90
C ASN A 154 15.17 2.27 -6.90
N PHE A 155 15.45 2.26 -8.21
CA PHE A 155 14.48 1.88 -9.23
C PHE A 155 13.79 0.51 -8.99
N PRO A 156 14.50 -0.56 -8.56
CA PRO A 156 13.87 -1.85 -8.28
C PRO A 156 12.79 -1.83 -7.19
N VAL A 157 12.80 -0.83 -6.32
CA VAL A 157 11.77 -0.67 -5.26
C VAL A 157 10.39 -0.39 -5.86
N ILE A 158 10.34 0.27 -7.02
CA ILE A 158 9.10 0.73 -7.66
C ILE A 158 8.56 -0.32 -8.64
N LEU A 159 9.42 -1.20 -9.17
CA LEU A 159 9.05 -2.24 -10.15
C LEU A 159 7.82 -3.08 -9.76
N PRO A 160 7.64 -3.52 -8.51
CA PRO A 160 6.44 -4.27 -8.14
C PRO A 160 5.16 -3.49 -8.42
N TRP A 161 5.11 -2.22 -8.03
CA TRP A 161 3.95 -1.36 -8.27
C TRP A 161 3.71 -1.13 -9.77
N ILE A 162 4.78 -0.90 -10.56
CA ILE A 162 4.69 -0.72 -12.02
C ILE A 162 4.12 -1.97 -12.68
N PHE A 163 4.64 -3.16 -12.34
CA PHE A 163 4.17 -4.40 -12.96
C PHE A 163 2.74 -4.74 -12.56
N ILE A 164 2.35 -4.53 -11.29
CA ILE A 164 0.97 -4.74 -10.84
C ILE A 164 0.03 -3.80 -11.60
N SER A 165 0.36 -2.51 -11.64
CA SER A 165 -0.47 -1.49 -12.30
C SER A 165 -0.63 -1.78 -13.80
N ALA A 166 0.48 -2.02 -14.50
CA ALA A 166 0.46 -2.33 -15.92
C ALA A 166 -0.27 -3.63 -16.22
N LEU A 167 -0.08 -4.67 -15.41
CA LEU A 167 -0.75 -5.95 -15.61
C LEU A 167 -2.26 -5.85 -15.35
N ALA A 168 -2.68 -5.12 -14.31
CA ALA A 168 -4.08 -4.87 -14.04
C ALA A 168 -4.75 -4.09 -15.20
N GLU A 169 -4.06 -3.08 -15.73
CA GLU A 169 -4.52 -2.32 -16.89
C GLU A 169 -4.64 -3.21 -18.14
N ILE A 170 -3.65 -4.05 -18.44
CA ILE A 170 -3.71 -5.02 -19.54
C ILE A 170 -4.90 -5.98 -19.37
N ILE A 171 -5.12 -6.51 -18.15
CA ILE A 171 -6.23 -7.43 -17.88
C ILE A 171 -7.58 -6.77 -18.14
N ASN A 172 -7.72 -5.49 -17.77
CA ASN A 172 -8.94 -4.72 -18.01
C ASN A 172 -9.16 -4.35 -19.49
N LEU A 173 -8.09 -4.28 -20.28
CA LEU A 173 -8.17 -4.03 -21.73
C LEU A 173 -8.52 -5.28 -22.54
N ILE A 174 -8.30 -6.49 -21.99
CA ILE A 174 -8.64 -7.74 -22.68
C ILE A 174 -10.17 -7.93 -22.62
N PRO A 175 -10.87 -7.97 -23.78
CA PRO A 175 -12.33 -8.08 -23.84
C PRO A 175 -12.81 -9.52 -23.59
N LEU A 176 -12.37 -10.14 -22.51
CA LEU A 176 -12.84 -11.44 -22.07
C LEU A 176 -13.70 -11.23 -20.82
N LYS A 177 -14.97 -11.63 -20.86
CA LYS A 177 -15.90 -11.50 -19.71
C LYS A 177 -15.35 -12.17 -18.44
N VAL A 178 -14.54 -13.21 -18.59
CA VAL A 178 -13.87 -13.94 -17.51
C VAL A 178 -12.77 -13.11 -16.81
N SER A 179 -12.09 -12.20 -17.50
CA SER A 179 -11.01 -11.40 -16.90
C SER A 179 -11.53 -10.25 -16.03
N SER A 180 -12.61 -9.59 -16.47
CA SER A 180 -13.27 -8.53 -15.67
C SER A 180 -13.93 -9.09 -14.41
N ASP A 181 -14.60 -10.24 -14.52
CA ASP A 181 -15.32 -10.85 -13.39
C ASP A 181 -14.37 -11.40 -12.32
N LEU A 182 -13.16 -11.83 -12.72
CA LEU A 182 -12.14 -12.32 -11.79
C LEU A 182 -11.62 -11.20 -10.89
N LEU A 183 -11.21 -10.06 -11.46
CA LEU A 183 -10.68 -8.94 -10.67
C LEU A 183 -11.76 -8.14 -9.92
N ALA A 184 -13.02 -8.26 -10.33
CA ALA A 184 -14.15 -7.67 -9.60
C ALA A 184 -14.42 -8.36 -8.26
N LYS A 185 -14.06 -9.64 -8.13
CA LYS A 185 -14.28 -10.43 -6.92
C LYS A 185 -13.06 -10.41 -5.99
N PRO A 186 -13.24 -10.33 -4.66
CA PRO A 186 -12.14 -10.38 -3.70
C PRO A 186 -11.26 -11.63 -3.87
N GLU A 187 -11.87 -12.78 -4.13
CA GLU A 187 -11.16 -14.05 -4.31
C GLU A 187 -10.23 -14.01 -5.52
N GLY A 188 -10.69 -13.41 -6.63
CA GLY A 188 -9.88 -13.30 -7.84
C GLY A 188 -8.77 -12.24 -7.71
N GLN A 189 -8.99 -11.17 -6.96
CA GLN A 189 -7.92 -10.25 -6.57
C GLN A 189 -6.84 -10.96 -5.75
N ILE A 190 -7.22 -11.73 -4.72
CA ILE A 190 -6.27 -12.49 -3.89
C ILE A 190 -5.47 -13.48 -4.75
N LEU A 191 -6.13 -14.20 -5.65
CA LEU A 191 -5.47 -15.13 -6.57
C LEU A 191 -4.47 -14.39 -7.48
N PHE A 192 -4.90 -13.30 -8.11
CA PHE A 192 -4.07 -12.45 -8.96
C PHE A 192 -2.81 -11.97 -8.22
N PHE A 193 -2.98 -11.36 -7.05
CA PHE A 193 -1.87 -10.86 -6.24
C PHE A 193 -0.94 -11.99 -5.78
N SER A 194 -1.48 -13.17 -5.45
CA SER A 194 -0.68 -14.34 -5.05
C SER A 194 0.18 -14.86 -6.21
N CYS A 195 -0.41 -15.01 -7.40
CA CYS A 195 0.31 -15.40 -8.61
C CYS A 195 1.38 -14.36 -8.99
N PHE A 196 1.03 -13.07 -8.94
CA PHE A 196 1.96 -11.98 -9.20
C PHE A 196 3.15 -12.02 -8.23
N LEU A 197 2.88 -12.14 -6.92
CA LEU A 197 3.93 -12.17 -5.90
C LEU A 197 4.87 -13.37 -6.08
N ALA A 198 4.32 -14.54 -6.41
CA ALA A 198 5.10 -15.73 -6.71
C ALA A 198 6.03 -15.51 -7.92
N ALA A 199 5.51 -14.91 -9.00
CA ALA A 199 6.30 -14.55 -10.18
C ALA A 199 7.40 -13.53 -9.84
N LEU A 200 7.03 -12.48 -9.09
CA LEU A 200 7.96 -11.43 -8.65
C LEU A 200 9.11 -12.00 -7.83
N ILE A 201 8.85 -12.93 -6.90
CA ILE A 201 9.90 -13.58 -6.08
C ILE A 201 10.95 -14.29 -6.94
N VAL A 202 10.54 -14.86 -8.07
CA VAL A 202 11.42 -15.58 -9.00
C VAL A 202 12.20 -14.61 -9.89
N VAL A 203 11.53 -13.57 -10.41
CA VAL A 203 12.08 -12.65 -11.41
C VAL A 203 12.89 -11.51 -10.78
N ALA A 204 12.50 -11.03 -9.60
CA ALA A 204 13.08 -9.84 -8.96
C ALA A 204 14.61 -9.91 -8.77
N PRO A 205 15.24 -11.02 -8.33
CA PRO A 205 16.70 -11.07 -8.19
C PRO A 205 17.45 -10.80 -9.51
N SER A 206 16.88 -11.24 -10.64
CA SER A 206 17.48 -11.01 -11.96
C SER A 206 17.33 -9.56 -12.40
N LEU A 207 16.20 -8.91 -12.10
CA LEU A 207 15.99 -7.49 -12.37
C LEU A 207 16.87 -6.62 -11.48
N ILE A 208 16.96 -6.93 -10.19
CA ILE A 208 17.83 -6.22 -9.23
C ILE A 208 19.28 -6.30 -9.70
N LYS A 209 19.76 -7.50 -10.08
CA LYS A 209 21.09 -7.68 -10.68
C LYS A 209 21.34 -6.75 -11.86
N PHE A 210 20.36 -6.61 -12.77
CA PHE A 210 20.46 -5.77 -13.95
C PHE A 210 20.57 -4.28 -13.58
N PHE A 211 19.63 -3.76 -12.78
CA PHE A 211 19.61 -2.34 -12.39
C PHE A 211 20.81 -1.95 -11.53
N TRP A 212 21.26 -2.83 -10.64
CA TRP A 212 22.45 -2.61 -9.81
C TRP A 212 23.77 -2.83 -10.56
N ARG A 213 23.72 -3.18 -11.87
CA ARG A 213 24.89 -3.38 -12.74
C ARG A 213 25.89 -4.39 -12.17
N CYS A 214 25.41 -5.40 -11.45
CA CYS A 214 26.26 -6.40 -10.82
C CYS A 214 26.99 -7.23 -11.89
N ARG A 215 28.29 -7.40 -11.72
CA ARG A 215 29.15 -8.20 -12.63
C ARG A 215 29.64 -9.46 -11.92
N PRO A 216 29.92 -10.56 -12.62
CA PRO A 216 30.55 -11.73 -12.00
C PRO A 216 31.84 -11.34 -11.29
N LEU A 217 32.05 -11.86 -10.08
CA LEU A 217 33.31 -11.69 -9.37
C LEU A 217 34.43 -12.42 -10.16
N PRO A 218 35.58 -11.79 -10.45
CA PRO A 218 36.68 -12.45 -11.17
C PRO A 218 37.15 -13.73 -10.48
N GLN A 219 37.77 -14.63 -11.25
CA GLN A 219 38.42 -15.81 -10.68
C GLN A 219 39.63 -15.39 -9.84
N GLY A 220 39.78 -15.96 -8.66
CA GLY A 220 40.85 -15.61 -7.73
C GLY A 220 40.63 -16.19 -6.33
N ALA A 221 41.56 -15.89 -5.42
CA ALA A 221 41.55 -16.43 -4.05
C ALA A 221 40.26 -16.08 -3.28
N GLN A 222 39.80 -14.82 -3.37
CA GLN A 222 38.58 -14.37 -2.70
C GLN A 222 37.34 -15.12 -3.20
N ARG A 223 37.21 -15.28 -4.53
CA ARG A 223 36.09 -16.03 -5.09
C ARG A 223 36.11 -17.49 -4.63
N LYS A 224 37.24 -18.18 -4.77
CA LYS A 224 37.39 -19.57 -4.35
C LYS A 224 37.01 -19.75 -2.88
N ARG A 225 37.44 -18.82 -2.02
CA ARG A 225 37.08 -18.82 -0.59
C ARG A 225 35.57 -18.73 -0.35
N ILE A 226 34.88 -17.82 -1.06
CA ILE A 226 33.41 -17.72 -1.00
C ILE A 226 32.74 -19.01 -1.50
N GLU A 227 33.30 -19.66 -2.53
CA GLU A 227 32.79 -20.93 -3.04
C GLU A 227 32.96 -22.05 -2.00
N ASP A 228 34.09 -22.09 -1.29
CA ASP A 228 34.39 -23.12 -0.29
C ASP A 228 33.53 -22.98 0.97
N ILE A 229 33.25 -21.76 1.45
CA ILE A 229 32.29 -21.55 2.55
C ILE A 229 30.86 -21.93 2.13
N CYS A 230 30.48 -21.66 0.87
CA CYS A 230 29.18 -22.09 0.34
C CYS A 230 29.07 -23.62 0.28
N LYS A 231 30.14 -24.33 -0.13
CA LYS A 231 30.20 -25.79 -0.09
C LYS A 231 30.09 -26.31 1.34
N LYS A 232 30.86 -25.75 2.28
CA LYS A 232 30.81 -26.11 3.71
C LYS A 232 29.40 -25.93 4.28
N ALA A 233 28.70 -24.87 3.89
CA ALA A 233 27.31 -24.62 4.30
C ALA A 233 26.26 -25.36 3.46
N SER A 234 26.65 -26.13 2.44
CA SER A 234 25.74 -26.76 1.47
C SER A 234 24.74 -25.76 0.87
N LEU A 235 25.21 -24.59 0.44
CA LEU A 235 24.40 -23.56 -0.19
C LEU A 235 24.56 -23.61 -1.72
N ALA A 236 23.45 -23.87 -2.43
CA ALA A 236 23.40 -23.70 -3.88
C ALA A 236 23.15 -22.23 -4.26
N TYR A 237 23.88 -21.76 -5.27
CA TYR A 237 23.76 -20.39 -5.82
C TYR A 237 23.93 -20.41 -7.34
N ARG A 238 23.46 -19.36 -8.01
CA ARG A 238 23.59 -19.14 -9.46
C ARG A 238 24.90 -18.43 -9.81
N GLY A 239 25.35 -17.50 -8.98
CA GLY A 239 26.62 -16.81 -9.19
C GLY A 239 27.02 -15.91 -8.02
N ILE A 240 28.33 -15.65 -7.92
CA ILE A 240 28.95 -14.68 -7.00
C ILE A 240 29.27 -13.43 -7.82
N LEU A 241 28.76 -12.29 -7.38
CA LEU A 241 28.78 -11.04 -8.13
C LEU A 241 29.48 -9.94 -7.32
N ASN A 242 30.29 -9.15 -8.02
CA ASN A 242 30.73 -7.86 -7.54
C ASN A 242 29.55 -6.88 -7.57
N TRP A 243 29.33 -6.20 -6.44
CA TRP A 243 28.31 -5.18 -6.27
C TRP A 243 28.96 -3.79 -6.36
N PRO A 244 28.83 -3.06 -7.50
CA PRO A 244 29.53 -1.79 -7.72
C PRO A 244 28.85 -0.61 -7.02
N LEU A 245 28.31 -0.82 -5.82
CA LEU A 245 27.54 0.17 -5.09
C LEU A 245 28.45 1.32 -4.66
N PHE A 246 28.19 2.52 -5.21
CA PHE A 246 29.04 3.69 -5.04
C PHE A 246 30.52 3.40 -5.34
N GLU A 247 30.78 2.81 -6.52
CA GLU A 247 32.11 2.33 -6.97
C GLU A 247 32.72 1.23 -6.08
N GLY A 248 31.88 0.46 -5.39
CA GLY A 248 32.32 -0.63 -4.52
C GLY A 248 32.86 -0.18 -3.16
N LYS A 249 32.81 1.12 -2.86
CA LYS A 249 33.33 1.72 -1.63
C LYS A 249 32.52 1.42 -0.38
N LEU A 250 31.25 1.04 -0.53
CA LEU A 250 30.41 0.70 0.61
C LEU A 250 30.77 -0.70 1.12
N LEU A 251 30.90 -0.87 2.43
CA LEU A 251 31.27 -2.16 3.04
C LEU A 251 30.00 -3.00 3.25
N THR A 252 29.68 -3.88 2.29
CA THR A 252 28.48 -4.72 2.39
C THR A 252 28.61 -6.02 1.59
N ALA A 253 27.97 -7.05 2.11
CA ALA A 253 27.68 -8.28 1.41
C ALA A 253 26.17 -8.55 1.53
N GLY A 254 25.65 -9.44 0.70
CA GLY A 254 24.25 -9.84 0.76
C GLY A 254 23.97 -11.06 -0.10
N ILE A 255 22.91 -11.80 0.23
CA ILE A 255 22.39 -12.86 -0.65
C ILE A 255 20.96 -12.54 -1.04
N MET A 256 20.70 -12.51 -2.35
CA MET A 256 19.37 -12.31 -2.91
C MET A 256 18.86 -13.57 -3.59
N GLY A 257 17.55 -13.80 -3.54
CA GLY A 257 16.86 -14.88 -4.25
C GLY A 257 16.50 -16.08 -3.37
N LEU A 258 15.20 -16.36 -3.31
CA LEU A 258 14.62 -17.50 -2.61
C LEU A 258 14.87 -18.82 -3.36
N VAL A 259 14.77 -18.80 -4.69
CA VAL A 259 14.95 -19.97 -5.56
C VAL A 259 16.41 -20.16 -5.96
N LYS A 260 16.95 -21.37 -5.81
CA LYS A 260 18.36 -21.71 -6.08
C LYS A 260 18.87 -21.23 -7.45
N ARG A 261 18.04 -21.32 -8.50
CA ARG A 261 18.37 -20.91 -9.88
C ARG A 261 18.53 -19.40 -10.05
N PHE A 262 17.94 -18.60 -9.16
CA PHE A 262 17.96 -17.15 -9.18
C PHE A 262 18.59 -16.57 -7.91
N ARG A 263 19.41 -17.37 -7.21
CA ARG A 263 20.10 -16.95 -5.99
C ARG A 263 21.48 -16.39 -6.33
N TYR A 264 21.73 -15.15 -5.96
CA TYR A 264 23.00 -14.47 -6.22
C TYR A 264 23.63 -14.00 -4.92
N ILE A 265 24.94 -14.21 -4.82
CA ILE A 265 25.77 -13.72 -3.73
C ILE A 265 26.39 -12.40 -4.18
N LEU A 266 26.20 -11.35 -3.40
CA LEU A 266 26.67 -10.01 -3.67
C LEU A 266 27.76 -9.64 -2.66
N VAL A 267 28.89 -9.16 -3.15
CA VAL A 267 30.00 -8.67 -2.32
C VAL A 267 30.56 -7.40 -2.93
N THR A 268 30.93 -6.42 -2.11
CA THR A 268 31.62 -5.21 -2.58
C THR A 268 33.13 -5.38 -2.54
N GLU A 269 33.82 -4.71 -3.46
CA GLU A 269 35.27 -4.77 -3.56
C GLU A 269 35.97 -4.22 -2.31
N SER A 270 35.51 -3.10 -1.74
CA SER A 270 36.12 -2.54 -0.54
C SER A 270 35.94 -3.41 0.71
N LEU A 271 34.86 -4.21 0.78
CA LEU A 271 34.71 -5.18 1.87
C LEU A 271 35.80 -6.25 1.78
N LEU A 272 36.02 -6.80 0.59
CA LEU A 272 37.01 -7.84 0.35
C LEU A 272 38.47 -7.36 0.49
N GLN A 273 38.72 -6.05 0.33
CA GLN A 273 40.04 -5.45 0.51
C GLN A 273 40.39 -5.17 1.98
N ILE A 274 39.40 -4.95 2.84
CA ILE A 274 39.60 -4.56 4.24
C ILE A 274 39.55 -5.77 5.18
N LEU A 275 38.75 -6.78 4.84
CA LEU A 275 38.59 -7.96 5.67
C LEU A 275 39.71 -8.96 5.46
N ASP A 276 40.20 -9.50 6.57
CA ASP A 276 41.10 -10.64 6.58
C ASP A 276 40.35 -11.90 6.12
N PRO A 277 41.06 -12.94 5.69
CA PRO A 277 40.40 -14.08 5.08
C PRO A 277 39.36 -14.75 6.01
N ASP A 278 39.67 -14.91 7.30
CA ASP A 278 38.75 -15.53 8.28
C ASP A 278 37.54 -14.63 8.58
N GLU A 279 37.69 -13.32 8.45
CA GLU A 279 36.60 -12.35 8.59
C GLU A 279 35.66 -12.38 7.38
N VAL A 280 36.19 -12.61 6.17
CA VAL A 280 35.37 -12.85 4.97
C VAL A 280 34.51 -14.09 5.17
N ASP A 281 35.08 -15.20 5.68
CA ASP A 281 34.30 -16.41 5.96
C ASP A 281 33.19 -16.16 6.97
N ALA A 282 33.47 -15.38 8.01
CA ALA A 282 32.49 -15.00 9.03
C ALA A 282 31.33 -14.18 8.47
N VAL A 283 31.62 -13.16 7.65
CA VAL A 283 30.58 -12.36 6.99
C VAL A 283 29.77 -13.21 6.02
N MET A 284 30.43 -14.05 5.21
CA MET A 284 29.71 -14.94 4.30
C MET A 284 28.86 -15.97 5.05
N ALA A 285 29.35 -16.53 6.14
CA ALA A 285 28.59 -17.45 6.98
C ALA A 285 27.35 -16.77 7.59
N HIS A 286 27.46 -15.52 8.01
CA HIS A 286 26.33 -14.71 8.47
C HIS A 286 25.28 -14.54 7.35
N GLU A 287 25.69 -14.11 6.16
CA GLU A 287 24.78 -13.95 5.01
C GLU A 287 24.10 -15.27 4.61
N ILE A 288 24.84 -16.39 4.62
CA ILE A 288 24.29 -17.73 4.38
C ILE A 288 23.28 -18.10 5.47
N GLY A 289 23.50 -17.67 6.71
CA GLY A 289 22.60 -17.83 7.84
C GLY A 289 21.20 -17.30 7.53
N HIS A 290 21.08 -16.14 6.87
CA HIS A 290 19.78 -15.60 6.45
C HIS A 290 18.99 -16.53 5.53
N ILE A 291 19.69 -17.22 4.63
CA ILE A 291 19.05 -18.18 3.72
C ILE A 291 18.69 -19.47 4.45
N LYS A 292 19.60 -20.01 5.25
CA LYS A 292 19.42 -21.29 5.96
C LYS A 292 18.32 -21.22 7.02
N ARG A 293 18.15 -20.06 7.64
CA ARG A 293 17.08 -19.77 8.61
C ARG A 293 15.81 -19.20 7.97
N ARG A 294 15.75 -19.15 6.63
CA ARG A 294 14.58 -18.73 5.84
C ARG A 294 14.11 -17.29 6.14
N HIS A 295 15.02 -16.40 6.54
CA HIS A 295 14.66 -15.01 6.88
C HIS A 295 13.99 -14.28 5.71
N LEU A 296 14.41 -14.54 4.46
CA LEU A 296 13.76 -13.95 3.27
C LEU A 296 12.29 -14.36 3.14
N VAL A 297 11.92 -15.58 3.55
CA VAL A 297 10.51 -16.03 3.58
C VAL A 297 9.76 -15.29 4.68
N PHE A 298 10.39 -15.11 5.85
CA PHE A 298 9.79 -14.32 6.92
C PHE A 298 9.55 -12.87 6.50
N TYR A 299 10.49 -12.25 5.80
CA TYR A 299 10.32 -10.90 5.27
C TYR A 299 9.11 -10.82 4.34
N LEU A 300 8.92 -11.81 3.46
CA LEU A 300 7.72 -11.92 2.63
C LEU A 300 6.43 -12.02 3.46
N VAL A 301 6.42 -12.88 4.47
CA VAL A 301 5.28 -13.04 5.39
C VAL A 301 4.97 -11.74 6.13
N PHE A 302 5.98 -10.94 6.49
CA PHE A 302 5.76 -9.62 7.11
C PHE A 302 5.21 -8.59 6.13
N PHE A 303 5.63 -8.58 4.87
CA PHE A 303 5.04 -7.70 3.85
C PHE A 303 3.57 -8.10 3.56
N LEU A 304 3.31 -9.39 3.38
CA LEU A 304 1.94 -9.92 3.27
C LEU A 304 1.11 -9.61 4.51
N GLY A 305 1.73 -9.71 5.69
CA GLY A 305 1.06 -9.41 6.94
C GLY A 305 0.63 -7.96 7.06
N PHE A 306 1.44 -7.02 6.53
CA PHE A 306 1.02 -5.62 6.45
C PHE A 306 -0.17 -5.43 5.51
N ILE A 307 -0.22 -6.14 4.37
CA ILE A 307 -1.34 -6.07 3.44
C ILE A 307 -2.63 -6.54 4.12
N VAL A 308 -2.60 -7.69 4.83
CA VAL A 308 -3.76 -8.20 5.57
C VAL A 308 -4.19 -7.21 6.65
N LEU A 309 -3.25 -6.67 7.43
CA LEU A 309 -3.55 -5.70 8.47
C LEU A 309 -4.16 -4.42 7.87
N SER A 310 -3.51 -3.85 6.85
CA SER A 310 -3.95 -2.66 6.12
C SER A 310 -5.37 -2.83 5.59
N TYR A 311 -5.66 -3.98 4.99
CA TYR A 311 -6.99 -4.31 4.49
C TYR A 311 -8.03 -4.40 5.62
N SER A 312 -7.67 -5.07 6.71
CA SER A 312 -8.55 -5.27 7.87
C SER A 312 -8.84 -3.98 8.63
N THR A 313 -7.92 -3.01 8.61
CA THR A 313 -8.09 -1.72 9.28
C THR A 313 -8.62 -0.62 8.37
N PHE A 314 -8.73 -0.84 7.05
CA PHE A 314 -9.09 0.18 6.06
C PHE A 314 -10.44 0.84 6.41
N ASP A 315 -11.52 0.05 6.45
CA ASP A 315 -12.86 0.56 6.71
C ASP A 315 -12.99 1.11 8.13
N LEU A 316 -12.30 0.51 9.10
CA LEU A 316 -12.27 0.99 10.49
C LEU A 316 -11.65 2.39 10.62
N ILE A 317 -10.53 2.63 9.92
CA ILE A 317 -9.89 3.96 9.91
C ILE A 317 -10.82 4.97 9.23
N LEU A 318 -11.43 4.60 8.10
CA LEU A 318 -12.37 5.47 7.40
C LEU A 318 -13.58 5.82 8.28
N TYR A 319 -14.20 4.83 8.92
CA TYR A 319 -15.31 5.05 9.85
C TYR A 319 -14.89 5.90 11.06
N ALA A 320 -13.71 5.68 11.62
CA ALA A 320 -13.20 6.48 12.72
C ALA A 320 -13.00 7.96 12.34
N ILE A 321 -12.53 8.24 11.12
CA ILE A 321 -12.35 9.61 10.61
C ILE A 321 -13.71 10.30 10.39
N LEU A 322 -14.63 9.60 9.74
CA LEU A 322 -15.95 10.13 9.42
C LEU A 322 -16.79 10.35 10.68
N TYR A 323 -16.71 9.47 11.68
CA TYR A 323 -17.53 9.51 12.89
C TYR A 323 -16.89 10.27 14.05
N GLY A 324 -15.56 10.23 14.18
CA GLY A 324 -14.85 10.91 15.27
C GLY A 324 -14.95 12.43 15.24
N ASN A 325 -15.72 13.01 14.30
CA ASN A 325 -15.77 14.43 13.96
C ASN A 325 -14.37 15.01 13.73
N LEU A 326 -13.37 14.19 13.37
CA LEU A 326 -11.99 14.63 13.19
C LEU A 326 -11.86 15.56 11.98
N ALA A 327 -12.71 15.39 10.97
CA ALA A 327 -12.75 16.24 9.79
C ALA A 327 -13.58 17.52 9.98
N LEU A 328 -14.63 17.51 10.83
CA LEU A 328 -15.61 18.60 10.93
C LEU A 328 -15.03 19.95 11.38
N PRO A 329 -14.14 20.07 12.38
CA PRO A 329 -13.55 21.34 12.78
C PRO A 329 -12.78 22.02 11.64
N VAL A 330 -12.10 21.23 10.80
CA VAL A 330 -11.33 21.74 9.66
C VAL A 330 -12.26 22.17 8.52
N LEU A 331 -13.32 21.41 8.28
CA LEU A 331 -14.33 21.70 7.25
C LEU A 331 -15.14 22.96 7.58
N HIS A 332 -15.50 23.15 8.84
CA HIS A 332 -16.31 24.31 9.26
C HIS A 332 -15.51 25.63 9.26
N TYR A 333 -14.18 25.56 9.45
CA TYR A 333 -13.34 26.75 9.58
C TYR A 333 -12.75 27.24 8.25
N HIS A 334 -12.51 26.34 7.28
CA HIS A 334 -11.82 26.69 6.03
C HIS A 334 -12.64 26.56 4.75
N GLY A 335 -13.91 26.12 4.83
CA GLY A 335 -14.73 25.92 3.62
C GLY A 335 -14.12 24.93 2.62
N GLY A 336 -13.23 24.05 3.09
CA GLY A 336 -12.55 23.07 2.23
C GLY A 336 -13.47 21.93 1.81
N GLU A 337 -13.19 21.34 0.65
CA GLU A 337 -13.86 20.14 0.14
C GLU A 337 -13.75 18.96 1.13
N PRO A 338 -14.88 18.38 1.61
CA PRO A 338 -14.91 17.26 2.56
C PRO A 338 -14.05 16.06 2.14
N SER A 339 -14.01 15.76 0.85
CA SER A 339 -13.29 14.63 0.26
C SER A 339 -11.76 14.74 0.45
N ALA A 340 -11.21 15.94 0.29
CA ALA A 340 -9.78 16.19 0.40
C ALA A 340 -9.29 16.02 1.86
N VAL A 341 -10.02 16.58 2.83
CA VAL A 341 -9.68 16.47 4.26
C VAL A 341 -9.72 15.01 4.72
N VAL A 342 -10.77 14.28 4.33
CA VAL A 342 -10.89 12.84 4.64
C VAL A 342 -9.74 12.05 4.03
N SER A 343 -9.39 12.33 2.76
CA SER A 343 -8.27 11.67 2.08
C SER A 343 -6.93 11.92 2.77
N ILE A 344 -6.67 13.15 3.24
CA ILE A 344 -5.44 13.50 3.98
C ILE A 344 -5.39 12.74 5.32
N LEU A 345 -6.47 12.79 6.10
CA LEU A 345 -6.54 12.10 7.39
C LEU A 345 -6.38 10.59 7.22
N PHE A 346 -7.01 10.03 6.19
CA PHE A 346 -6.92 8.62 5.85
C PHE A 346 -5.49 8.23 5.46
N ALA A 347 -4.87 8.97 4.54
CA ALA A 347 -3.48 8.75 4.13
C ALA A 347 -2.51 8.85 5.33
N ALA A 348 -2.71 9.83 6.21
CA ALA A 348 -1.90 10.01 7.42
C ALA A 348 -2.06 8.85 8.41
N ALA A 349 -3.29 8.40 8.66
CA ALA A 349 -3.57 7.25 9.53
C ALA A 349 -2.98 5.94 8.97
N MET A 350 -3.08 5.74 7.66
CA MET A 350 -2.48 4.60 6.97
C MET A 350 -0.95 4.65 7.00
N ALA A 351 -0.35 5.82 6.76
CA ALA A 351 1.10 6.01 6.84
C ALA A 351 1.61 5.80 8.27
N LEU A 352 0.87 6.25 9.29
CA LEU A 352 1.19 6.01 10.70
C LEU A 352 1.14 4.51 11.02
N THR A 353 0.09 3.81 10.59
CA THR A 353 -0.04 2.36 10.75
C THR A 353 1.12 1.62 10.10
N PHE A 354 1.50 2.02 8.88
CA PHE A 354 2.68 1.51 8.19
C PHE A 354 3.96 1.74 9.02
N VAL A 355 4.21 2.97 9.47
CA VAL A 355 5.43 3.28 10.25
C VAL A 355 5.47 2.48 11.54
N ILE A 356 4.37 2.38 12.29
CA ILE A 356 4.29 1.60 13.53
C ILE A 356 4.58 0.13 13.25
N TYR A 357 3.92 -0.45 12.25
CA TYR A 357 4.11 -1.86 11.89
C TYR A 357 5.57 -2.15 11.51
N PHE A 358 6.15 -1.38 10.59
CA PHE A 358 7.50 -1.62 10.11
C PHE A 358 8.54 -1.34 11.20
N ARG A 359 8.37 -0.27 11.99
CA ARG A 359 9.33 0.14 13.03
C ARG A 359 9.39 -0.82 14.21
N PHE A 360 8.24 -1.31 14.67
CA PHE A 360 8.13 -2.06 15.92
C PHE A 360 7.92 -3.55 15.69
N ILE A 361 6.95 -3.95 14.87
CA ILE A 361 6.64 -5.37 14.62
C ILE A 361 7.70 -5.96 13.71
N PHE A 362 7.80 -5.48 12.47
CA PHE A 362 8.79 -6.00 11.52
C PHE A 362 10.22 -5.75 12.01
N GLY A 363 10.49 -4.56 12.57
CA GLY A 363 11.78 -4.23 13.17
C GLY A 363 12.19 -5.16 14.31
N TYR A 364 11.26 -5.64 15.15
CA TYR A 364 11.54 -6.67 16.15
C TYR A 364 12.07 -7.94 15.47
N PHE A 365 11.39 -8.43 14.44
CA PHE A 365 11.80 -9.66 13.76
C PHE A 365 13.12 -9.49 13.02
N MET A 366 13.31 -8.38 12.30
CA MET A 366 14.58 -8.06 11.63
C MET A 366 15.77 -8.15 12.59
N ARG A 367 15.71 -7.48 13.75
CA ARG A 367 16.79 -7.53 14.74
C ARG A 367 17.07 -8.95 15.23
N ASN A 368 16.02 -9.74 15.48
CA ASN A 368 16.19 -11.12 15.93
C ASN A 368 16.69 -12.07 14.82
N CYS A 369 16.34 -11.82 13.55
CA CYS A 369 16.89 -12.52 12.39
C CYS A 369 18.39 -12.24 12.23
N GLU A 370 18.83 -10.98 12.39
CA GLU A 370 20.25 -10.63 12.38
C GLU A 370 21.03 -11.38 13.45
N ARG A 371 20.51 -11.43 14.68
CA ARG A 371 21.10 -12.24 15.74
C ARG A 371 21.10 -13.72 15.39
N GLN A 372 20.03 -14.24 14.78
CA GLN A 372 19.97 -15.64 14.36
C GLN A 372 20.99 -15.97 13.26
N ALA A 373 21.30 -15.01 12.38
CA ALA A 373 22.36 -15.13 11.37
C ALA A 373 23.77 -15.10 11.99
N ASP A 374 24.02 -14.22 12.97
CA ASP A 374 25.25 -14.20 13.77
C ASP A 374 25.50 -15.56 14.43
N LEU A 375 24.46 -16.12 15.06
CA LEU A 375 24.51 -17.42 15.72
C LEU A 375 24.73 -18.58 14.73
N TYR A 376 24.21 -18.46 13.51
CA TYR A 376 24.48 -19.45 12.47
C TYR A 376 25.95 -19.41 12.04
N ALA A 377 26.52 -18.21 11.85
CA ALA A 377 27.94 -18.05 11.54
C ALA A 377 28.83 -18.65 12.64
N PHE A 378 28.51 -18.34 13.89
CA PHE A 378 29.15 -18.92 15.08
C PHE A 378 29.11 -20.45 15.06
N LYS A 379 27.95 -21.05 14.78
CA LYS A 379 27.79 -22.52 14.72
C LYS A 379 28.56 -23.16 13.57
N LEU A 380 28.63 -22.50 12.41
CA LEU A 380 29.31 -23.03 11.21
C LEU A 380 30.84 -22.96 11.31
N LEU A 381 31.36 -21.90 11.93
CA LEU A 381 32.80 -21.66 12.04
C LEU A 381 33.39 -22.13 13.36
N GLY A 382 32.56 -22.36 14.38
CA GLY A 382 32.97 -22.84 15.70
C GLY A 382 33.44 -21.75 16.67
N THR A 383 33.64 -20.53 16.20
CA THR A 383 34.06 -19.36 16.98
C THR A 383 33.39 -18.08 16.46
N GLY A 384 33.22 -17.08 17.32
CA GLY A 384 32.69 -15.76 16.96
C GLY A 384 33.77 -14.74 16.59
N SER A 385 35.05 -15.06 16.78
CA SER A 385 36.17 -14.11 16.68
C SER A 385 36.23 -13.38 15.34
N GLY A 386 36.14 -14.11 14.23
CA GLY A 386 36.15 -13.53 12.88
C GLY A 386 34.99 -12.57 12.63
N LEU A 387 33.80 -12.87 13.17
CA LEU A 387 32.63 -12.00 13.04
C LEU A 387 32.74 -10.76 13.94
N VAL A 388 33.23 -10.92 15.16
CA VAL A 388 33.48 -9.80 16.08
C VAL A 388 34.52 -8.84 15.48
N SER A 389 35.60 -9.38 14.92
CA SER A 389 36.65 -8.58 14.27
C SER A 389 36.12 -7.86 13.03
N SER A 390 35.38 -8.57 12.16
CA SER A 390 34.79 -7.96 10.95
C SER A 390 33.81 -6.83 11.29
N LEU A 391 32.95 -7.00 12.29
CA LEU A 391 32.02 -5.97 12.76
C LEU A 391 32.76 -4.73 13.29
N ARG A 392 33.88 -4.92 14.00
CA ARG A 392 34.71 -3.80 14.46
C ARG A 392 35.36 -3.06 13.30
N LYS A 393 35.95 -3.77 12.33
CA LYS A 393 36.52 -3.14 11.13
C LYS A 393 35.46 -2.38 10.34
N ILE A 394 34.31 -3.00 10.08
CA ILE A 394 33.21 -2.35 9.35
C ILE A 394 32.77 -1.07 10.07
N ALA A 395 32.62 -1.08 11.41
CA ALA A 395 32.28 0.12 12.19
C ALA A 395 33.31 1.24 11.99
N THR A 396 34.59 0.92 12.16
CA THR A 396 35.70 1.87 12.05
C THR A 396 35.79 2.48 10.65
N TYR A 397 35.79 1.66 9.60
CA TYR A 397 35.95 2.13 8.22
C TYR A 397 34.69 2.77 7.63
N SER A 398 33.49 2.43 8.14
CA SER A 398 32.25 3.10 7.73
C SER A 398 31.94 4.39 8.51
N GLY A 399 32.72 4.69 9.56
CA GLY A 399 32.48 5.85 10.44
C GLY A 399 31.22 5.71 11.30
N GLN A 400 30.69 4.48 11.46
CA GLN A 400 29.51 4.22 12.26
C GLN A 400 29.86 4.06 13.75
N SER A 401 29.03 4.62 14.62
CA SER A 401 29.16 4.41 16.06
C SER A 401 28.76 2.98 16.44
N HIS A 402 29.58 2.34 17.28
CA HIS A 402 29.33 1.00 17.83
C HIS A 402 28.01 0.87 18.59
N ASP A 403 27.50 1.98 19.13
CA ASP A 403 26.39 2.00 20.10
C ASP A 403 25.08 2.48 19.48
N ARG A 404 25.08 2.87 18.21
CA ARG A 404 23.89 3.44 17.58
C ARG A 404 22.90 2.31 17.28
N PRO A 405 21.74 2.24 17.95
CA PRO A 405 20.73 1.24 17.60
C PRO A 405 20.09 1.60 16.27
N CYS A 406 19.71 0.58 15.50
CA CYS A 406 18.90 0.71 14.29
C CYS A 406 17.57 -0.01 14.51
N TRP A 407 16.55 0.35 13.73
CA TRP A 407 15.28 -0.35 13.83
C TRP A 407 15.32 -1.78 13.27
N HIS A 408 16.31 -2.12 12.44
CA HIS A 408 16.44 -3.47 11.87
C HIS A 408 17.64 -4.27 12.36
N HIS A 409 18.64 -3.61 12.94
CA HIS A 409 19.84 -4.27 13.46
C HIS A 409 20.06 -3.84 14.91
N PHE A 410 20.43 -4.80 15.76
CA PHE A 410 21.01 -4.47 17.06
C PHE A 410 22.29 -3.64 16.86
N SER A 411 22.66 -2.85 17.86
CA SER A 411 23.95 -2.17 17.85
C SER A 411 25.10 -3.17 17.76
N ILE A 412 26.25 -2.72 17.25
CA ILE A 412 27.42 -3.59 17.09
C ILE A 412 27.88 -4.12 18.45
N ARG A 413 27.82 -3.28 19.49
CA ARG A 413 28.08 -3.70 20.88
C ARG A 413 27.17 -4.84 21.30
N GLU A 414 25.84 -4.70 21.17
CA GLU A 414 24.88 -5.75 21.55
C GLU A 414 25.09 -7.07 20.79
N ARG A 415 25.51 -7.00 19.52
CA ARG A 415 25.82 -8.20 18.71
C ARG A 415 27.06 -8.90 19.24
N ILE A 416 28.14 -8.15 19.47
CA ILE A 416 29.40 -8.67 20.02
C ILE A 416 29.17 -9.26 21.41
N ASP A 417 28.52 -8.54 22.31
CA ASP A 417 28.26 -9.00 23.68
C ASP A 417 27.47 -10.31 23.71
N PHE A 418 26.52 -10.47 22.78
CA PHE A 418 25.74 -11.71 22.68
C PHE A 418 26.57 -12.87 22.15
N LEU A 419 27.44 -12.64 21.15
CA LEU A 419 28.36 -13.65 20.65
C LEU A 419 29.34 -14.12 21.73
N THR A 420 29.92 -13.18 22.50
CA THR A 420 30.81 -13.50 23.62
C THR A 420 30.09 -14.34 24.69
N LYS A 421 28.82 -14.03 25.00
CA LYS A 421 28.01 -14.87 25.91
C LYS A 421 27.74 -16.27 25.36
N CYS A 422 27.67 -16.43 24.04
CA CYS A 422 27.48 -17.75 23.42
C CYS A 422 28.77 -18.60 23.43
N GLU A 423 29.95 -17.97 23.59
CA GLU A 423 31.20 -18.70 23.80
C GLU A 423 31.23 -19.39 25.17
N THR A 424 30.59 -18.80 26.18
CA THR A 424 30.48 -19.38 27.52
C THR A 424 29.25 -20.27 27.70
N ASP A 425 28.09 -19.90 27.14
CA ASP A 425 26.84 -20.66 27.21
C ASP A 425 26.24 -20.88 25.80
N ARG A 426 26.47 -22.08 25.25
CA ARG A 426 25.94 -22.46 23.93
C ARG A 426 24.42 -22.69 23.93
N ASP A 427 23.78 -22.88 25.07
CA ASP A 427 22.32 -23.07 25.15
C ASP A 427 21.56 -21.80 24.77
N LEU A 428 22.20 -20.63 24.88
CA LEU A 428 21.66 -19.35 24.42
C LEU A 428 21.26 -19.38 22.94
N ILE A 429 21.95 -20.18 22.11
CA ILE A 429 21.62 -20.34 20.70
C ILE A 429 20.25 -20.99 20.53
N ALA A 430 20.03 -22.13 21.20
CA ALA A 430 18.77 -22.86 21.13
C ALA A 430 17.62 -22.09 21.80
N ARG A 431 17.90 -21.35 22.89
CA ARG A 431 16.93 -20.46 23.53
C ARG A 431 16.48 -19.33 22.60
N HIS A 432 17.41 -18.69 21.89
CA HIS A 432 17.09 -17.64 20.91
C HIS A 432 16.28 -18.19 19.73
N ASP A 433 16.66 -19.34 19.19
CA ASP A 433 15.92 -20.01 18.11
C ASP A 433 14.47 -20.31 18.52
N ARG A 434 14.25 -20.87 19.72
CA ARG A 434 12.90 -21.15 20.25
C ARG A 434 12.10 -19.88 20.49
N LYS A 435 12.73 -18.81 20.99
CA LYS A 435 12.07 -17.52 21.19
C LYS A 435 11.56 -16.98 19.85
N LEU A 436 12.39 -16.95 18.82
CA LEU A 436 12.01 -16.42 17.52
C LEU A 436 10.91 -17.26 16.85
N GLN A 437 10.98 -18.60 16.97
CA GLN A 437 9.92 -19.49 16.49
C GLN A 437 8.58 -19.24 17.19
N ARG A 438 8.57 -19.10 18.52
CA ARG A 438 7.35 -18.78 19.28
C ARG A 438 6.77 -17.42 18.87
N SER A 439 7.61 -16.40 18.77
CA SER A 439 7.18 -15.08 18.30
C SER A 439 6.58 -15.13 16.89
N MET A 440 7.15 -15.94 15.99
CA MET A 440 6.61 -16.14 14.65
C MET A 440 5.24 -16.83 14.68
N MET A 441 5.06 -17.87 15.50
CA MET A 441 3.76 -18.54 15.63
C MET A 441 2.67 -17.61 16.15
N VAL A 442 2.99 -16.82 17.19
CA VAL A 442 2.07 -15.81 17.73
C VAL A 442 1.73 -14.76 16.67
N PHE A 443 2.72 -14.29 15.91
CA PHE A 443 2.50 -13.33 14.83
C PHE A 443 1.58 -13.89 13.73
N VAL A 444 1.84 -15.11 13.24
CA VAL A 444 1.01 -15.74 12.20
C VAL A 444 -0.41 -16.01 12.70
N ALA A 445 -0.57 -16.49 13.93
CA ALA A 445 -1.90 -16.68 14.53
C ALA A 445 -2.66 -15.35 14.64
N GLY A 446 -2.00 -14.29 15.12
CA GLY A 446 -2.57 -12.94 15.16
C GLY A 446 -2.95 -12.43 13.77
N LEU A 447 -2.15 -12.72 12.75
CA LEU A 447 -2.44 -12.36 11.37
C LEU A 447 -3.68 -13.06 10.83
N VAL A 448 -3.82 -14.37 11.08
CA VAL A 448 -5.00 -15.14 10.66
C VAL A 448 -6.26 -14.61 11.35
N CYS A 449 -6.19 -14.33 12.66
CA CYS A 449 -7.30 -13.72 13.39
C CYS A 449 -7.65 -12.33 12.83
N ALA A 450 -6.66 -11.47 12.59
CA ALA A 450 -6.88 -10.15 12.01
C ALA A 450 -7.50 -10.24 10.62
N GLY A 451 -7.01 -11.14 9.77
CA GLY A 451 -7.55 -11.37 8.43
C GLY A 451 -8.99 -11.88 8.46
N TYR A 452 -9.33 -12.80 9.36
CA TYR A 452 -10.71 -13.28 9.55
C TYR A 452 -11.65 -12.16 10.01
N LEU A 453 -11.23 -11.38 11.02
CA LEU A 453 -11.99 -10.24 11.50
C LEU A 453 -12.16 -9.17 10.41
N GLY A 454 -11.08 -8.84 9.70
CA GLY A 454 -11.12 -7.90 8.57
C GLY A 454 -12.04 -8.36 7.46
N TYR A 455 -12.00 -9.64 7.08
CA TYR A 455 -12.94 -10.20 6.11
C TYR A 455 -14.39 -10.10 6.59
N SER A 456 -14.66 -10.42 7.86
CA SER A 456 -15.99 -10.32 8.45
C SER A 456 -16.50 -8.87 8.56
N ILE A 457 -15.60 -7.89 8.75
CA ILE A 457 -15.93 -6.46 8.80
C ILE A 457 -16.12 -5.89 7.40
N ASN A 458 -15.34 -6.30 6.41
CA ASN A 458 -15.40 -5.67 5.08
C ASN A 458 -16.46 -6.35 4.19
N PHE A 459 -16.67 -7.67 4.33
CA PHE A 459 -17.58 -8.44 3.48
C PHE A 459 -18.72 -9.14 4.22
N GLY A 460 -18.56 -9.34 5.53
CA GLY A 460 -19.55 -10.03 6.35
C GLY A 460 -20.79 -9.20 6.67
N GLN A 461 -21.79 -9.85 7.28
CA GLN A 461 -23.01 -9.17 7.74
C GLN A 461 -22.74 -8.11 8.81
N MET A 462 -21.70 -8.32 9.62
CA MET A 462 -21.26 -7.34 10.62
C MET A 462 -20.85 -6.03 9.95
N GLY A 463 -20.06 -6.12 8.89
CA GLY A 463 -19.68 -4.99 8.03
C GLY A 463 -20.84 -4.22 7.46
N LYS A 464 -21.74 -4.94 6.79
CA LYS A 464 -22.95 -4.34 6.20
C LYS A 464 -23.80 -3.63 7.25
N SER A 465 -23.93 -4.22 8.44
CA SER A 465 -24.69 -3.63 9.54
C SER A 465 -24.01 -2.37 10.10
N LEU A 466 -22.69 -2.42 10.28
CA LEU A 466 -21.89 -1.24 10.68
C LEU A 466 -22.01 -0.12 9.64
N ASN A 467 -21.82 -0.45 8.36
CA ASN A 467 -21.92 0.51 7.25
C ASN A 467 -23.32 1.18 7.23
N ARG A 468 -24.40 0.39 7.29
CA ARG A 468 -25.77 0.94 7.36
C ARG A 468 -25.96 1.87 8.56
N TYR A 469 -25.53 1.45 9.74
CA TYR A 469 -25.60 2.29 10.94
C TYR A 469 -24.85 3.63 10.76
N PHE A 470 -23.65 3.59 10.16
CA PHE A 470 -22.86 4.79 9.89
C PHE A 470 -23.51 5.69 8.84
N VAL A 471 -24.02 5.14 7.73
CA VAL A 471 -24.72 5.92 6.69
C VAL A 471 -25.95 6.60 7.28
N GLU A 472 -26.77 5.88 8.05
CA GLU A 472 -27.96 6.43 8.71
C GLU A 472 -27.59 7.65 9.57
N LYS A 473 -26.54 7.52 10.39
CA LYS A 473 -26.06 8.61 11.25
C LYS A 473 -25.59 9.82 10.45
N VAL A 474 -24.76 9.62 9.42
CA VAL A 474 -24.23 10.71 8.58
C VAL A 474 -25.35 11.45 7.86
N VAL A 475 -26.28 10.70 7.26
CA VAL A 475 -27.43 11.26 6.54
C VAL A 475 -28.31 12.04 7.50
N THR A 476 -28.57 11.51 8.71
CA THR A 476 -29.36 12.20 9.73
C THR A 476 -28.72 13.53 10.16
N GLU A 477 -27.41 13.57 10.39
CA GLU A 477 -26.71 14.82 10.73
C GLU A 477 -26.71 15.82 9.57
N LYS A 478 -26.50 15.37 8.33
CA LYS A 478 -26.60 16.26 7.15
C LYS A 478 -28.02 16.80 6.96
N LEU A 479 -29.04 16.00 7.21
CA LEU A 479 -30.44 16.43 7.15
C LEU A 479 -30.78 17.51 8.18
N LYS A 480 -30.08 17.58 9.33
CA LYS A 480 -30.22 18.70 10.26
C LYS A 480 -29.72 20.01 9.67
N GLN A 481 -28.68 19.96 8.83
CA GLN A 481 -28.08 21.12 8.18
C GLN A 481 -28.80 21.49 6.88
N SER A 482 -29.33 20.51 6.15
CA SER A 482 -30.04 20.68 4.89
C SER A 482 -31.39 19.93 4.91
N PRO A 483 -32.40 20.44 5.63
CA PRO A 483 -33.66 19.72 5.86
C PRO A 483 -34.53 19.51 4.61
N ALA A 484 -34.25 20.22 3.52
CA ALA A 484 -34.99 20.20 2.25
C ALA A 484 -34.27 19.41 1.14
N ASN A 485 -33.28 18.59 1.47
CA ASN A 485 -32.55 17.78 0.49
C ASN A 485 -33.26 16.43 0.27
N ALA A 486 -33.91 16.27 -0.89
CA ALA A 486 -34.65 15.06 -1.25
C ALA A 486 -33.78 13.80 -1.36
N GLU A 487 -32.59 13.93 -1.96
CA GLU A 487 -31.64 12.82 -2.17
C GLU A 487 -31.23 12.19 -0.82
N LEU A 488 -30.95 13.03 0.19
CA LEU A 488 -30.62 12.55 1.52
C LEU A 488 -31.77 11.78 2.17
N TYR A 489 -33.03 12.16 1.94
CA TYR A 489 -34.17 11.36 2.40
C TYR A 489 -34.31 10.04 1.64
N THR A 490 -34.04 10.01 0.33
CA THR A 490 -34.02 8.75 -0.46
C THR A 490 -32.95 7.78 0.07
N ILE A 491 -31.77 8.29 0.42
CA ILE A 491 -30.71 7.48 1.03
C ILE A 491 -31.14 6.99 2.42
N LEU A 492 -31.65 7.88 3.29
CA LEU A 492 -32.13 7.51 4.63
C LEU A 492 -33.19 6.41 4.55
N ALA A 493 -34.16 6.57 3.66
CA ALA A 493 -35.24 5.62 3.47
C ALA A 493 -34.73 4.24 3.05
N SER A 494 -33.76 4.21 2.14
CA SER A 494 -33.13 2.97 1.67
C SER A 494 -32.36 2.27 2.80
N VAL A 495 -31.67 3.02 3.65
CA VAL A 495 -30.97 2.47 4.82
C VAL A 495 -31.96 1.94 5.86
N CYS A 496 -33.01 2.69 6.19
CA CYS A 496 -34.07 2.24 7.09
C CYS A 496 -34.76 0.96 6.55
N TYR A 497 -35.05 0.89 5.24
CA TYR A 497 -35.64 -0.29 4.61
C TYR A 497 -34.74 -1.52 4.77
N GLN A 498 -33.43 -1.37 4.54
CA GLN A 498 -32.46 -2.47 4.75
C GLN A 498 -32.29 -2.85 6.22
N ASN A 499 -32.47 -1.91 7.16
CA ASN A 499 -32.51 -2.16 8.60
C ASN A 499 -33.85 -2.72 9.08
N LYS A 500 -34.81 -2.97 8.16
CA LYS A 500 -36.19 -3.41 8.44
C LYS A 500 -37.01 -2.42 9.26
N GLU A 501 -36.62 -1.15 9.29
CA GLU A 501 -37.37 -0.08 9.92
C GLU A 501 -38.39 0.51 8.93
N TYR A 502 -39.35 -0.31 8.51
CA TYR A 502 -40.23 -0.02 7.38
C TYR A 502 -41.06 1.26 7.54
N ALA A 503 -41.57 1.53 8.74
CA ALA A 503 -42.30 2.77 9.02
C ALA A 503 -41.43 4.03 8.79
N LYS A 504 -40.18 4.01 9.24
CA LYS A 504 -39.24 5.13 9.01
C LYS A 504 -38.86 5.24 7.54
N ALA A 505 -38.68 4.11 6.86
CA ALA A 505 -38.40 4.08 5.43
C ALA A 505 -39.52 4.73 4.60
N ILE A 506 -40.78 4.37 4.88
CA ILE A 506 -41.95 4.97 4.23
C ILE A 506 -41.98 6.49 4.47
N ALA A 507 -41.86 6.93 5.72
CA ALA A 507 -41.89 8.36 6.05
C ALA A 507 -40.76 9.15 5.35
N ALA A 508 -39.57 8.56 5.25
CA ALA A 508 -38.46 9.18 4.55
C ALA A 508 -38.67 9.22 3.03
N TYR A 509 -39.16 8.14 2.39
CA TYR A 509 -39.50 8.17 0.97
C TYR A 509 -40.62 9.17 0.64
N GLU A 510 -41.67 9.23 1.47
CA GLU A 510 -42.76 10.20 1.29
C GLU A 510 -42.24 11.64 1.37
N LYS A 511 -41.28 11.91 2.26
CA LYS A 511 -40.64 13.22 2.36
C LYS A 511 -39.71 13.52 1.18
N ALA A 512 -38.98 12.53 0.67
CA ALA A 512 -38.17 12.68 -0.53
C ALA A 512 -39.04 13.05 -1.74
N ILE A 513 -40.14 12.33 -1.95
CA ILE A 513 -41.11 12.58 -3.04
C ILE A 513 -41.75 13.96 -2.91
N ALA A 514 -42.07 14.40 -1.69
CA ALA A 514 -42.64 15.73 -1.46
C ALA A 514 -41.66 16.87 -1.81
N LEU A 515 -40.35 16.63 -1.66
CA LEU A 515 -39.30 17.61 -1.96
C LEU A 515 -38.86 17.56 -3.44
N ALA A 516 -38.88 16.39 -4.06
CA ALA A 516 -38.52 16.17 -5.46
C ALA A 516 -39.58 15.29 -6.16
N PRO A 517 -40.66 15.89 -6.69
CA PRO A 517 -41.76 15.17 -7.33
C PRO A 517 -41.40 14.58 -8.71
N ASP A 518 -40.17 14.78 -9.18
CA ASP A 518 -39.59 14.23 -10.41
C ASP A 518 -38.58 13.10 -10.16
N ASP A 519 -38.36 12.70 -8.90
CA ASP A 519 -37.48 11.57 -8.55
C ASP A 519 -38.16 10.21 -8.79
N ALA A 520 -37.97 9.69 -10.00
CA ALA A 520 -38.48 8.38 -10.40
C ALA A 520 -38.00 7.23 -9.50
N GLU A 521 -36.79 7.32 -8.92
CA GLU A 521 -36.24 6.26 -8.07
C GLU A 521 -36.91 6.25 -6.70
N ALA A 522 -37.17 7.41 -6.10
CA ALA A 522 -37.91 7.49 -4.83
C ALA A 522 -39.33 6.90 -4.97
N PHE A 523 -40.03 7.21 -6.06
CA PHE A 523 -41.33 6.60 -6.36
C PHE A 523 -41.24 5.08 -6.56
N ASN A 524 -40.25 4.62 -7.32
CA ASN A 524 -40.01 3.21 -7.58
C ASN A 524 -39.74 2.44 -6.28
N ASN A 525 -38.84 2.95 -5.43
CA ASN A 525 -38.45 2.28 -4.20
C ASN A 525 -39.60 2.20 -3.19
N LEU A 526 -40.40 3.28 -3.07
CA LEU A 526 -41.60 3.26 -2.23
C LEU A 526 -42.66 2.29 -2.77
N ALA A 527 -42.85 2.25 -4.09
CA ALA A 527 -43.77 1.30 -4.72
C ALA A 527 -43.33 -0.15 -4.47
N TRP A 528 -42.04 -0.43 -4.63
CA TRP A 528 -41.44 -1.74 -4.35
C TRP A 528 -41.65 -2.16 -2.90
N LEU A 529 -41.42 -1.24 -1.94
CA LEU A 529 -41.69 -1.47 -0.52
C LEU A 529 -43.16 -1.87 -0.31
N TYR A 530 -44.11 -1.07 -0.79
CA TYR A 530 -45.53 -1.38 -0.65
C TYR A 530 -45.97 -2.67 -1.35
N ALA A 531 -45.29 -3.09 -2.42
CA ALA A 531 -45.60 -4.34 -3.13
C ALA A 531 -45.01 -5.58 -2.46
N THR A 532 -43.80 -5.48 -1.90
CA THR A 532 -42.95 -6.63 -1.58
C THR A 532 -42.47 -6.73 -0.13
N CYS A 533 -42.77 -5.75 0.73
CA CYS A 533 -42.29 -5.73 2.13
C CYS A 533 -42.48 -7.08 2.83
N GLU A 534 -41.49 -7.54 3.60
CA GLU A 534 -41.57 -8.82 4.31
C GLU A 534 -42.75 -8.85 5.29
N GLU A 535 -42.98 -7.73 5.96
CA GLU A 535 -44.06 -7.52 6.91
C GLU A 535 -45.35 -7.09 6.21
N ILE A 536 -46.41 -7.90 6.37
CA ILE A 536 -47.67 -7.73 5.64
C ILE A 536 -48.34 -6.39 5.98
N GLU A 537 -48.17 -5.89 7.19
CA GLU A 537 -48.76 -4.61 7.64
C GLU A 537 -48.29 -3.40 6.82
N TYR A 538 -47.09 -3.46 6.25
CA TYR A 538 -46.54 -2.40 5.40
C TYR A 538 -46.80 -2.63 3.90
N ARG A 539 -47.43 -3.74 3.52
CA ARG A 539 -47.86 -3.94 2.13
C ARG A 539 -49.13 -3.16 1.86
N ASN A 540 -49.15 -2.44 0.74
CA ASN A 540 -50.32 -1.72 0.27
C ASN A 540 -50.38 -1.78 -1.26
N PRO A 541 -50.99 -2.84 -1.84
CA PRO A 541 -51.02 -3.02 -3.28
C PRO A 541 -51.60 -1.82 -4.05
N PRO A 542 -52.69 -1.15 -3.61
CA PRO A 542 -53.17 0.06 -4.27
C PRO A 542 -52.13 1.19 -4.31
N LYS A 543 -51.46 1.50 -3.20
CA LYS A 543 -50.39 2.51 -3.14
C LYS A 543 -49.19 2.09 -4.00
N ALA A 544 -48.81 0.81 -3.98
CA ALA A 544 -47.72 0.30 -4.80
C ALA A 544 -47.97 0.58 -6.28
N LEU A 545 -49.17 0.28 -6.77
CA LEU A 545 -49.53 0.53 -8.16
C LEU A 545 -49.59 2.03 -8.50
N PHE A 546 -50.06 2.86 -7.56
CA PHE A 546 -50.11 4.30 -7.74
C PHE A 546 -48.71 4.90 -7.92
N TYR A 547 -47.77 4.59 -7.03
CA TYR A 547 -46.40 5.11 -7.10
C TYR A 547 -45.59 4.48 -8.25
N ALA A 548 -45.76 3.20 -8.54
CA ALA A 548 -45.07 2.56 -9.67
C ALA A 548 -45.47 3.19 -11.03
N LYS A 549 -46.73 3.58 -11.19
CA LYS A 549 -47.18 4.29 -12.39
C LYS A 549 -46.54 5.67 -12.52
N GLN A 550 -46.36 6.40 -11.41
CA GLN A 550 -45.66 7.68 -11.42
C GLN A 550 -44.18 7.50 -11.77
N ALA A 551 -43.51 6.50 -11.18
CA ALA A 551 -42.11 6.18 -11.49
C ALA A 551 -41.90 5.87 -12.98
N VAL A 552 -42.76 5.02 -13.57
CA VAL A 552 -42.67 4.66 -15.01
C VAL A 552 -42.97 5.86 -15.91
N ALA A 553 -43.91 6.74 -15.52
CA ALA A 553 -44.22 7.94 -16.28
C ALA A 553 -43.04 8.92 -16.36
N LEU A 554 -42.23 8.99 -15.29
CA LEU A 554 -40.99 9.77 -15.26
C LEU A 554 -39.86 9.06 -16.02
N LYS A 555 -39.65 7.76 -15.79
CA LYS A 555 -38.52 7.00 -16.34
C LYS A 555 -38.86 5.52 -16.59
N PRO A 556 -39.19 5.12 -17.83
CA PRO A 556 -39.56 3.74 -18.17
C PRO A 556 -38.31 2.87 -18.46
N VAL A 557 -37.52 2.58 -17.43
CA VAL A 557 -36.34 1.69 -17.49
C VAL A 557 -36.66 0.30 -16.92
N PRO A 558 -35.88 -0.75 -17.25
CA PRO A 558 -36.23 -2.13 -16.91
C PRO A 558 -36.59 -2.40 -15.45
N HIS A 559 -35.80 -1.89 -14.49
CA HIS A 559 -36.06 -2.15 -13.05
C HIS A 559 -37.34 -1.46 -12.55
N ILE A 560 -37.67 -0.27 -13.08
CA ILE A 560 -38.91 0.43 -12.73
C ILE A 560 -40.13 -0.27 -13.36
N LEU A 561 -39.98 -0.80 -14.57
CA LEU A 561 -41.01 -1.63 -15.21
C LEU A 561 -41.24 -2.94 -14.45
N ASP A 562 -40.21 -3.55 -13.87
CA ASP A 562 -40.36 -4.71 -12.99
C ASP A 562 -41.19 -4.37 -11.75
N THR A 563 -40.89 -3.26 -11.08
CA THR A 563 -41.70 -2.79 -9.94
C THR A 563 -43.15 -2.54 -10.33
N LEU A 564 -43.42 -1.98 -11.51
CA LEU A 564 -44.79 -1.82 -12.01
C LEU A 564 -45.45 -3.17 -12.31
N ALA A 565 -44.72 -4.12 -12.89
CA ALA A 565 -45.23 -5.47 -13.15
C ALA A 565 -45.56 -6.21 -11.84
N GLU A 566 -44.67 -6.17 -10.84
CA GLU A 566 -44.91 -6.73 -9.51
C GLU A 566 -46.10 -6.02 -8.83
N SER A 567 -46.22 -4.71 -8.98
CA SER A 567 -47.37 -3.95 -8.45
C SER A 567 -48.67 -4.38 -9.12
N TYR A 568 -48.71 -4.57 -10.45
CA TYR A 568 -49.87 -5.14 -11.14
C TYR A 568 -50.22 -6.53 -10.63
N TYR A 569 -49.21 -7.39 -10.46
CA TYR A 569 -49.36 -8.74 -9.94
C TYR A 569 -50.00 -8.74 -8.53
N ARG A 570 -49.51 -7.89 -7.61
CA ARG A 570 -50.05 -7.77 -6.25
C ARG A 570 -51.48 -7.24 -6.19
N ASN A 571 -51.94 -6.56 -7.24
CA ASN A 571 -53.32 -6.08 -7.40
C ASN A 571 -54.21 -7.06 -8.21
N GLY A 572 -53.74 -8.29 -8.51
CA GLY A 572 -54.49 -9.27 -9.28
C GLY A 572 -54.59 -8.98 -10.79
N LEU A 573 -53.86 -7.97 -11.27
CA LEU A 573 -53.86 -7.55 -12.67
C LEU A 573 -52.83 -8.32 -13.50
N TYR A 574 -52.91 -9.65 -13.47
CA TYR A 574 -51.86 -10.55 -13.99
C TYR A 574 -51.54 -10.35 -15.47
N GLN A 575 -52.55 -10.06 -16.30
CA GLN A 575 -52.32 -9.80 -17.72
C GLN A 575 -51.47 -8.54 -17.94
N LYS A 576 -51.70 -7.49 -17.15
CA LYS A 576 -50.89 -6.26 -17.23
C LYS A 576 -49.47 -6.51 -16.73
N ALA A 577 -49.30 -7.26 -15.65
CA ALA A 577 -47.98 -7.67 -15.16
C ALA A 577 -47.15 -8.40 -16.22
N ILE A 578 -47.75 -9.35 -16.94
CA ILE A 578 -47.09 -10.11 -18.02
C ILE A 578 -46.69 -9.19 -19.19
N ILE A 579 -47.52 -8.22 -19.56
CA ILE A 579 -47.20 -7.28 -20.63
C ILE A 579 -46.04 -6.38 -20.20
N THR A 580 -46.12 -5.78 -19.01
CA THR A 580 -45.10 -4.85 -18.51
C THR A 580 -43.74 -5.53 -18.29
N ILE A 581 -43.69 -6.77 -17.79
CA ILE A 581 -42.39 -7.47 -17.63
C ILE A 581 -41.76 -7.86 -18.97
N ARG A 582 -42.57 -8.10 -20.02
CA ARG A 582 -42.08 -8.32 -21.39
C ARG A 582 -41.51 -7.05 -21.99
N GLU A 583 -42.09 -5.90 -21.69
CA GLU A 583 -41.52 -4.59 -22.06
C GLU A 583 -40.17 -4.36 -21.37
N ALA A 584 -40.04 -4.73 -20.10
CA ALA A 584 -38.76 -4.70 -19.39
C ALA A 584 -37.71 -5.59 -20.07
N LEU A 585 -38.07 -6.83 -20.43
CA LEU A 585 -37.20 -7.77 -21.14
C LEU A 585 -36.78 -7.27 -22.53
N ALA A 586 -37.70 -6.61 -23.26
CA ALA A 586 -37.42 -6.07 -24.60
C ALA A 586 -36.37 -4.95 -24.59
N LYS A 587 -36.15 -4.30 -23.45
CA LYS A 587 -35.11 -3.28 -23.26
C LYS A 587 -33.71 -3.85 -22.98
N ASN A 588 -33.51 -5.17 -23.16
CA ASN A 588 -32.24 -5.88 -22.97
C ASN A 588 -31.56 -5.58 -21.62
N PRO A 589 -32.22 -5.86 -20.48
CA PRO A 589 -31.62 -5.66 -19.17
C PRO A 589 -30.43 -6.62 -18.96
N GLU A 590 -29.46 -6.19 -18.16
CA GLU A 590 -28.29 -7.01 -17.80
C GLU A 590 -28.72 -8.32 -17.11
N ASP A 591 -29.70 -8.26 -16.21
CA ASP A 591 -30.19 -9.40 -15.42
C ASP A 591 -31.34 -10.17 -16.08
N ARG A 592 -31.28 -10.41 -17.39
CA ARG A 592 -32.37 -11.04 -18.17
C ARG A 592 -33.00 -12.28 -17.50
N ASP A 593 -32.19 -13.15 -16.92
CA ASP A 593 -32.64 -14.40 -16.26
C ASP A 593 -33.63 -14.13 -15.10
N TYR A 594 -33.42 -13.04 -14.34
CA TYR A 594 -34.33 -12.62 -13.27
C TYR A 594 -35.69 -12.20 -13.83
N TYR A 595 -35.72 -11.37 -14.87
CA TYR A 595 -36.96 -10.91 -15.50
C TYR A 595 -37.73 -12.06 -16.16
N GLU A 596 -37.02 -13.04 -16.75
CA GLU A 596 -37.66 -14.26 -17.27
C GLU A 596 -38.28 -15.11 -16.14
N SER A 597 -37.66 -15.13 -14.97
CA SER A 597 -38.23 -15.76 -13.78
C SER A 597 -39.50 -15.06 -13.29
N GLN A 598 -39.51 -13.72 -13.25
CA GLN A 598 -40.70 -12.93 -12.93
C GLN A 598 -41.83 -13.17 -13.94
N LEU A 599 -41.52 -13.22 -15.25
CA LEU A 599 -42.49 -13.55 -16.28
C LEU A 599 -43.14 -14.92 -16.05
N ARG A 600 -42.35 -15.96 -15.75
CA ARG A 600 -42.87 -17.29 -15.43
C ARG A 600 -43.77 -17.27 -14.20
N LYS A 601 -43.38 -16.55 -13.15
CA LYS A 601 -44.20 -16.34 -11.94
C LYS A 601 -45.57 -15.73 -12.29
N PHE A 602 -45.59 -14.65 -13.07
CA PHE A 602 -46.84 -13.98 -13.43
C PHE A 602 -47.73 -14.83 -14.35
N GLN A 603 -47.14 -15.58 -15.28
CA GLN A 603 -47.88 -16.52 -16.14
C GLN A 603 -48.53 -17.64 -15.32
N LYS A 604 -47.81 -18.21 -14.36
CA LYS A 604 -48.34 -19.27 -13.49
C LYS A 604 -49.54 -18.78 -12.67
N ALA A 605 -49.47 -17.56 -12.13
CA ALA A 605 -50.56 -16.98 -11.35
C ALA A 605 -51.77 -16.52 -12.18
N LYS A 606 -51.61 -16.35 -13.50
CA LYS A 606 -52.76 -16.16 -14.39
C LYS A 606 -53.48 -17.47 -14.71
N ALA A 607 -52.74 -18.58 -14.70
CA ALA A 607 -53.21 -19.89 -15.14
C ALA A 607 -53.84 -20.73 -14.02
N GLY A 608 -53.50 -20.46 -12.76
CA GLY A 608 -54.19 -20.98 -11.58
C GLY A 608 -55.18 -19.96 -11.03
#